data_AF-A0AAV1C5X4-F1
#
_entry.id   AF-A0AAV1C5X4-F1
#
_cell.length_a   1.000
_cell.length_b   1.000
_cell.length_c   1.000
_cell.angle_alpha   90.00
_cell.angle_beta   90.00
_cell.angle_gamma   90.00
#
_symmetry.space_group_name_H-M   'P 1'
#
loop_
_entity.id
_entity.type
_entity.pdbx_description
1 polymer ?
#
loop_
_entity_poly.entity_id
_entity_poly.type
_entity_poly.pdbx_seq_one_letter_code
_entity_poly.pdbx_strand_id
1 'polypeptide(L)'
;MMIPVITLAAETTKPGTKDSASVFKALKDAFDLPEEAKKKNVYDSPFYGYRAGPLIEMLGVFDATHDVEPIQSFTNLMWPSRNQSFCEIMYHFAKKFSELDRIVTRMIHESYGLDKYFDRDCGIESFAHLLRMINYRVP
;
A
#
# COMPACT_ATOMS: atom_id res chain seq x y z
N MET A 1 10.51 13.43 -8.41
CA MET A 1 10.87 12.37 -7.44
C MET A 1 10.08 11.12 -7.83
N MET A 2 10.74 9.99 -8.05
CA MET A 2 10.06 8.71 -8.33
C MET A 2 9.59 8.17 -6.98
N ILE A 3 8.28 7.98 -6.81
CA ILE A 3 7.71 7.45 -5.58
C ILE A 3 7.52 5.94 -5.76
N PRO A 4 8.17 5.10 -4.93
CA PRO A 4 7.98 3.65 -5.02
C PRO A 4 6.53 3.29 -4.67
N VAL A 5 5.93 2.39 -5.45
CA VAL A 5 4.53 2.00 -5.30
C VAL A 5 4.46 0.53 -4.92
N ILE A 6 3.91 0.25 -3.74
CA ILE A 6 3.58 -1.10 -3.28
C ILE A 6 2.18 -1.41 -3.80
N THR A 7 2.08 -2.26 -4.81
CA THR A 7 0.77 -2.59 -5.42
C THR A 7 0.26 -3.92 -4.88
N LEU A 8 -0.95 -3.91 -4.32
CA LEU A 8 -1.71 -5.08 -3.94
C LEU A 8 -2.92 -5.21 -4.85
N ALA A 9 -2.97 -6.28 -5.62
CA ALA A 9 -4.17 -6.68 -6.33
C ALA A 9 -5.02 -7.58 -5.43
N ALA A 10 -6.30 -7.24 -5.27
CA ALA A 10 -7.32 -8.13 -4.74
C ALA A 10 -7.62 -9.21 -5.81
N GLU A 11 -6.70 -10.15 -6.02
CA GLU A 11 -6.95 -11.31 -6.87
C GLU A 11 -7.69 -12.41 -6.11
N THR A 12 -8.40 -13.27 -6.85
CA THR A 12 -9.03 -14.50 -6.33
C THR A 12 -8.03 -15.62 -6.02
N THR A 13 -6.73 -15.35 -6.11
CA THR A 13 -5.67 -16.34 -6.00
C THR A 13 -5.54 -16.81 -4.55
N LYS A 14 -5.52 -18.13 -4.33
CA LYS A 14 -5.50 -18.71 -2.98
C LYS A 14 -4.30 -18.15 -2.19
N PRO A 15 -4.51 -17.61 -0.97
CA PRO A 15 -3.42 -17.11 -0.14
C PRO A 15 -2.41 -18.23 0.12
N GLY A 16 -1.13 -17.97 -0.17
CA GLY A 16 -0.03 -18.91 0.06
C GLY A 16 0.33 -19.10 1.53
N THR A 17 -0.09 -18.17 2.41
CA THR A 17 0.14 -18.19 3.86
C THR A 17 -1.06 -17.58 4.62
N LYS A 18 -1.15 -17.82 5.94
CA LYS A 18 -2.19 -17.20 6.80
C LYS A 18 -2.13 -15.67 6.78
N ASP A 19 -0.93 -15.09 6.73
CA ASP A 19 -0.74 -13.63 6.69
C ASP A 19 -1.22 -13.04 5.35
N SER A 20 -1.04 -13.77 4.24
CA SER A 20 -1.62 -13.33 2.96
C SER A 20 -3.15 -13.37 2.99
N ALA A 21 -3.76 -14.34 3.69
CA ALA A 21 -5.21 -14.45 3.78
C ALA A 21 -5.86 -13.26 4.52
N SER A 22 -5.23 -12.78 5.61
CA SER A 22 -5.72 -11.62 6.36
C SER A 22 -5.61 -10.33 5.53
N VAL A 23 -4.54 -10.16 4.76
CA VAL A 23 -4.36 -9.02 3.85
C VAL A 23 -5.43 -9.03 2.74
N PHE A 24 -5.66 -10.16 2.07
CA PHE A 24 -6.71 -10.24 1.03
C PHE A 24 -8.10 -9.99 1.59
N LYS A 25 -8.39 -10.46 2.80
CA LYS A 25 -9.65 -10.15 3.48
C LYS A 25 -9.76 -8.65 3.75
N ALA A 26 -8.71 -8.01 4.28
CA ALA A 26 -8.69 -6.57 4.53
C ALA A 26 -8.92 -5.76 3.24
N LEU A 27 -8.30 -6.16 2.13
CA LEU A 27 -8.53 -5.54 0.81
C LEU A 27 -9.99 -5.67 0.39
N LYS A 28 -10.56 -6.87 0.51
CA LYS A 28 -11.97 -7.11 0.18
C LYS A 28 -12.89 -6.22 1.02
N ASP A 29 -12.68 -6.17 2.34
CA ASP A 29 -13.47 -5.35 3.27
C ASP A 29 -13.39 -3.85 2.89
N ALA A 30 -12.24 -3.37 2.38
CA ALA A 30 -12.08 -2.00 1.90
C ALA A 30 -12.83 -1.74 0.57
N PHE A 31 -12.85 -2.70 -0.36
CA PHE A 31 -13.57 -2.55 -1.63
C PHE A 31 -15.09 -2.73 -1.49
N ASP A 32 -15.55 -3.50 -0.51
CA ASP A 32 -16.97 -3.68 -0.19
C ASP A 32 -17.61 -2.43 0.48
N LEU A 33 -16.79 -1.42 0.83
CA LEU A 33 -17.30 -0.14 1.34
C LEU A 33 -18.16 0.61 0.31
N PRO A 34 -19.12 1.44 0.77
CA PRO A 34 -19.88 2.33 -0.12
C PRO A 34 -18.96 3.22 -0.95
N GLU A 35 -19.32 3.45 -2.21
CA GLU A 35 -18.56 4.31 -3.13
C GLU A 35 -18.32 5.71 -2.56
N GLU A 36 -19.32 6.28 -1.88
CA GLU A 36 -19.23 7.61 -1.26
C GLU A 36 -18.22 7.67 -0.11
N ALA A 37 -17.94 6.55 0.57
CA ALA A 37 -16.84 6.49 1.55
C ALA A 37 -15.49 6.46 0.82
N LYS A 38 -15.37 5.63 -0.22
CA LYS A 38 -14.15 5.47 -1.01
C LYS A 38 -13.74 6.77 -1.73
N LYS A 39 -14.71 7.52 -2.28
CA LYS A 39 -14.49 8.84 -2.91
C LYS A 39 -13.86 9.88 -2.00
N LYS A 40 -13.91 9.70 -0.67
CA LYS A 40 -13.23 10.61 0.27
C LYS A 40 -11.71 10.44 0.26
N ASN A 41 -11.20 9.29 -0.21
CA ASN A 41 -9.77 9.09 -0.41
C ASN A 41 -9.29 9.95 -1.59
N VAL A 42 -8.85 11.16 -1.29
CA VAL A 42 -8.38 12.13 -2.27
C VAL A 42 -6.99 12.62 -1.87
N TYR A 43 -6.17 12.90 -2.88
CA TYR A 43 -4.86 13.49 -2.76
C TYR A 43 -4.70 14.54 -3.86
N ASP A 44 -3.88 15.56 -3.60
CA ASP A 44 -3.56 16.59 -4.60
C ASP A 44 -2.83 15.99 -5.80
N SER A 45 -2.04 14.94 -5.56
CA SER A 45 -1.36 14.20 -6.61
C SER A 45 -2.33 13.27 -7.35
N PRO A 46 -2.39 13.31 -8.70
CA PRO A 46 -3.24 12.43 -9.45
C PRO A 46 -2.85 10.96 -9.21
N PHE A 47 -3.85 10.07 -9.19
CA PHE A 47 -3.68 8.61 -9.02
C PHE A 47 -3.27 8.11 -7.62
N TYR A 48 -3.24 8.96 -6.60
CA TYR A 48 -2.85 8.54 -5.24
C TYR A 48 -4.06 8.11 -4.41
N GLY A 49 -5.23 8.69 -4.67
CA GLY A 49 -6.48 8.37 -3.99
C GLY A 49 -7.34 7.36 -4.72
N TYR A 50 -8.64 7.43 -4.45
CA TYR A 50 -9.66 6.60 -5.08
C TYR A 50 -9.80 6.89 -6.57
N ARG A 51 -9.94 5.82 -7.35
CA ARG A 51 -10.34 5.89 -8.76
C ARG A 51 -11.13 4.64 -9.11
N ALA A 52 -12.28 4.81 -9.76
CA ALA A 52 -13.01 3.71 -10.38
C ALA A 52 -13.12 3.93 -11.89
N GLY A 53 -12.96 2.84 -12.63
CA GLY A 53 -13.25 2.73 -14.04
C GLY A 53 -13.99 1.41 -14.34
N PRO A 54 -14.32 1.13 -15.60
CA PRO A 54 -15.09 -0.05 -15.97
C PRO A 54 -14.44 -1.38 -15.56
N LEU A 55 -13.12 -1.47 -15.64
CA LEU A 55 -12.36 -2.71 -15.39
C LEU A 55 -11.62 -2.73 -14.06
N ILE A 56 -11.36 -1.56 -13.47
CA ILE A 56 -10.44 -1.43 -12.34
C ILE A 56 -10.99 -0.42 -11.34
N GLU A 57 -10.93 -0.78 -10.08
CA GLU A 57 -11.12 0.12 -8.94
C GLU A 57 -9.84 0.18 -8.10
N MET A 58 -9.46 1.38 -7.66
CA MET A 58 -8.20 1.61 -6.95
C MET A 58 -8.43 2.49 -5.73
N LEU A 59 -7.65 2.21 -4.69
CA LEU A 59 -7.48 3.03 -3.49
C LEU A 59 -5.98 3.17 -3.24
N GLY A 60 -5.55 4.27 -2.62
CA GLY A 60 -4.15 4.41 -2.21
C GLY A 60 -3.99 5.07 -0.85
N VAL A 61 -2.85 4.78 -0.21
CA VAL A 61 -2.38 5.43 1.02
C VAL A 61 -0.95 5.88 0.78
N PHE A 62 -0.73 7.18 0.76
CA PHE A 62 0.60 7.76 0.62
C PHE A 62 1.37 7.68 1.94
N ASP A 63 2.69 7.50 1.85
CA ASP A 63 3.61 7.40 2.99
C ASP A 63 3.29 6.28 3.98
N ALA A 64 2.83 5.14 3.46
CA ALA A 64 2.27 4.05 4.26
C ALA A 64 3.31 3.21 5.05
N THR A 65 4.60 3.51 4.94
CA THR A 65 5.69 2.63 5.42
C THR A 65 6.51 3.19 6.57
N HIS A 66 6.51 4.51 6.75
CA HIS A 66 7.32 5.19 7.76
C HIS A 66 6.62 5.24 9.10
N ASP A 67 5.34 5.60 9.09
CA ASP A 67 4.49 5.72 10.27
C ASP A 67 3.17 4.95 10.05
N VAL A 68 2.50 4.59 11.14
CA VAL A 68 1.14 4.05 11.13
C VAL A 68 0.11 5.14 10.83
N GLU A 69 0.44 6.41 11.10
CA GLU A 69 -0.46 7.56 11.00
C GLU A 69 -1.19 7.66 9.65
N PRO A 70 -0.54 7.51 8.47
CA PRO A 70 -1.23 7.61 7.18
C PRO A 70 -2.26 6.49 6.96
N ILE A 71 -1.95 5.26 7.37
CA ILE A 71 -2.88 4.13 7.29
C ILE A 71 -4.01 4.29 8.31
N GLN A 72 -3.72 4.82 9.49
CA GLN A 72 -4.73 5.09 10.51
C GLN A 72 -5.69 6.20 10.07
N SER A 73 -5.17 7.27 9.47
CA SER A 73 -5.93 8.36 8.88
C SER A 73 -6.83 7.86 7.74
N PHE A 74 -6.29 7.04 6.84
CA PHE A 74 -7.09 6.34 5.82
C PHE A 74 -8.19 5.47 6.44
N THR A 75 -7.88 4.71 7.48
CA THR A 75 -8.84 3.82 8.15
C THR A 75 -9.96 4.61 8.81
N ASN A 76 -9.65 5.71 9.50
CA ASN A 76 -10.62 6.58 10.14
C ASN A 76 -11.54 7.27 9.12
N LEU A 77 -11.00 7.58 7.93
CA LEU A 77 -11.76 8.17 6.83
C LEU A 77 -12.80 7.19 6.24
N MET A 78 -12.43 5.92 6.17
CA MET A 78 -13.22 4.86 5.56
C MET A 78 -14.27 4.26 6.50
N TRP A 79 -13.93 4.08 7.78
CA TRP A 79 -14.80 3.45 8.78
C TRP A 79 -15.11 4.42 9.94
N PRO A 80 -16.38 4.82 10.12
CA PRO A 80 -16.78 5.64 11.28
C PRO A 80 -16.46 4.99 12.63
N SER A 81 -16.49 3.66 12.69
CA SER A 81 -16.20 2.87 13.90
C SER A 81 -14.72 2.58 14.12
N ARG A 82 -13.82 3.11 13.27
CA ARG A 82 -12.35 2.89 13.33
C ARG A 82 -11.98 1.39 13.27
N ASN A 83 -11.84 0.87 12.06
CA ASN A 83 -11.49 -0.54 11.81
C ASN A 83 -10.01 -0.84 12.18
N GLN A 84 -9.73 -0.98 13.47
CA GLN A 84 -8.37 -1.17 14.01
C GLN A 84 -7.66 -2.39 13.40
N SER A 85 -8.40 -3.48 13.17
CA SER A 85 -7.83 -4.70 12.56
C SER A 85 -7.32 -4.45 11.14
N PHE A 86 -8.06 -3.68 10.32
CA PHE A 86 -7.59 -3.30 8.99
C PHE A 86 -6.30 -2.48 9.08
N CYS A 87 -6.26 -1.48 9.97
CA CYS A 87 -5.09 -0.61 10.14
C CYS A 87 -3.83 -1.42 10.49
N GLU A 88 -3.93 -2.34 11.45
CA GLU A 88 -2.81 -3.17 11.90
C GLU A 88 -2.31 -4.13 10.81
N ILE A 89 -3.24 -4.81 10.12
CA ILE A 89 -2.90 -5.74 9.04
C ILE A 89 -2.17 -4.99 7.90
N MET A 90 -2.73 -3.88 7.44
CA MET A 90 -2.17 -3.14 6.31
C MET A 90 -0.84 -2.47 6.66
N TYR A 91 -0.70 -1.93 7.88
CA TYR A 91 0.57 -1.35 8.32
C TYR A 91 1.66 -2.41 8.46
N HIS A 92 1.35 -3.56 9.06
CA HIS A 92 2.31 -4.64 9.17
C HIS A 92 2.76 -5.14 7.79
N PHE A 93 1.82 -5.28 6.85
CA PHE A 93 2.13 -5.63 5.47
C PHE A 93 3.04 -4.59 4.80
N ALA A 94 2.68 -3.30 4.85
CA ALA A 94 3.45 -2.23 4.23
C ALA A 94 4.87 -2.16 4.78
N LYS A 95 5.03 -2.28 6.11
CA LYS A 95 6.33 -2.33 6.77
C LYS A 95 7.18 -3.51 6.32
N LYS A 96 6.59 -4.72 6.26
CA LYS A 96 7.29 -5.93 5.77
C LYS A 96 7.74 -5.79 4.33
N PHE A 97 6.91 -5.18 3.48
CA PHE A 97 7.25 -4.96 2.08
C PHE A 97 8.36 -3.91 1.94
N SER A 98 8.34 -2.84 2.72
CA SER A 98 9.42 -1.83 2.77
C SER A 98 10.76 -2.44 3.21
N GLU A 99 10.75 -3.33 4.21
CA GLU A 99 11.95 -4.08 4.62
C GLU A 99 12.52 -4.91 3.46
N LEU A 100 11.65 -5.60 2.71
CA LEU A 100 12.03 -6.38 1.55
C LEU A 100 12.58 -5.52 0.41
N ASP A 101 11.88 -4.44 0.06
CA ASP A 101 12.28 -3.49 -0.98
C ASP A 101 13.67 -2.89 -0.68
N ARG A 102 13.94 -2.58 0.59
CA ARG A 102 15.25 -2.11 1.04
C ARG A 102 16.34 -3.16 0.85
N ILE A 103 16.07 -4.42 1.17
CA ILE A 103 17.03 -5.53 0.99
C ILE A 103 17.33 -5.72 -0.50
N VAL A 104 16.29 -5.77 -1.35
CA VAL A 104 16.45 -5.94 -2.80
C VAL A 104 17.21 -4.77 -3.40
N THR A 105 16.86 -3.54 -3.02
CA THR A 105 17.55 -2.33 -3.47
C THR A 105 19.03 -2.37 -3.07
N ARG A 106 19.35 -2.79 -1.85
CA ARG A 106 20.74 -2.98 -1.41
C ARG A 106 21.48 -4.01 -2.25
N MET A 107 20.88 -5.17 -2.49
CA MET A 107 21.47 -6.22 -3.33
C MET A 107 21.77 -5.71 -4.74
N ILE A 108 20.88 -4.89 -5.30
CA ILE A 108 21.10 -4.24 -6.60
C ILE A 108 22.31 -3.30 -6.54
N HIS A 109 22.40 -2.42 -5.54
CA HIS A 109 23.54 -1.52 -5.38
C HIS A 109 24.87 -2.27 -5.26
N GLU A 110 24.90 -3.32 -4.43
CA GLU A 110 26.07 -4.18 -4.26
C GLU A 110 26.46 -4.87 -5.58
N SER A 111 25.50 -5.33 -6.37
CA SER A 111 25.77 -5.96 -7.68
C SER A 111 26.43 -5.03 -8.70
N TYR A 112 26.17 -3.72 -8.61
CA TYR A 112 26.78 -2.70 -9.48
C TYR A 112 28.03 -2.04 -8.86
N GLY A 113 28.48 -2.46 -7.67
CA GLY A 113 29.61 -1.84 -6.96
C GLY A 113 29.30 -0.42 -6.44
N LEU A 114 28.02 -0.15 -6.15
CA LEU A 114 27.50 1.13 -5.66
C LEU A 114 27.11 1.08 -4.18
N ASP A 115 27.59 0.09 -3.43
CA ASP A 115 27.34 -0.14 -2.01
C ASP A 115 27.53 1.13 -1.14
N LYS A 116 28.61 1.88 -1.39
CA LYS A 116 28.92 3.13 -0.68
C LYS A 116 27.92 4.27 -0.90
N TYR A 117 27.05 4.16 -1.90
CA TYR A 117 26.01 5.14 -2.19
C TYR A 117 24.64 4.75 -1.63
N PHE A 118 24.48 3.51 -1.15
CA PHE A 118 23.19 3.01 -0.66
C PHE A 118 22.61 3.89 0.46
N ASP A 119 23.37 4.18 1.52
CA ASP A 119 22.84 4.99 2.62
C ASP A 119 22.53 6.44 2.22
N ARG A 120 23.22 6.97 1.19
CA ARG A 120 22.97 8.30 0.64
C ARG A 120 21.72 8.34 -0.22
N ASP A 121 21.61 7.39 -1.15
CA ASP A 121 20.61 7.40 -2.21
C ASP A 121 19.32 6.69 -1.77
N CYS A 122 19.43 5.79 -0.79
CA CYS A 122 18.39 4.89 -0.30
C CYS A 122 18.27 4.94 1.25
N GLY A 123 18.52 6.11 1.84
CA GLY A 123 18.35 6.33 3.28
C GLY A 123 16.92 6.07 3.76
N ILE A 124 16.75 5.91 5.08
CA ILE A 124 15.46 5.61 5.71
C ILE A 124 14.40 6.64 5.29
N GLU A 125 14.76 7.92 5.15
CA GLU A 125 13.83 9.01 4.79
C GLU A 125 13.46 9.07 3.29
N SER A 126 14.15 8.32 2.42
CA SER A 126 14.00 8.47 0.96
C SER A 126 12.87 7.66 0.33
N PHE A 127 12.17 6.82 1.09
CA PHE A 127 11.16 5.90 0.56
C PHE A 127 9.77 6.13 1.13
N ALA A 128 9.20 7.31 0.93
CA ALA A 128 7.76 7.45 1.09
C ALA A 128 7.08 6.52 0.07
N HIS A 129 6.44 5.44 0.52
CA HIS A 129 5.78 4.49 -0.38
C HIS A 129 4.31 4.82 -0.54
N LEU A 130 3.82 4.73 -1.78
CA LEU A 130 2.39 4.66 -2.05
C LEU A 130 1.93 3.21 -1.93
N LEU A 131 1.11 2.90 -0.93
CA LEU A 131 0.40 1.63 -0.84
C LEU A 131 -0.84 1.69 -1.72
N ARG A 132 -0.81 1.03 -2.89
CA ARG A 132 -1.89 0.99 -3.86
C ARG A 132 -2.64 -0.32 -3.78
N MET A 133 -3.94 -0.24 -3.54
CA MET A 133 -4.87 -1.36 -3.54
C MET A 133 -5.66 -1.33 -4.85
N ILE A 134 -5.74 -2.46 -5.55
CA ILE A 134 -6.40 -2.58 -6.85
C ILE A 134 -7.39 -3.73 -6.80
N ASN A 135 -8.62 -3.49 -7.26
CA ASN A 135 -9.62 -4.53 -7.50
C ASN A 135 -9.93 -4.60 -9.00
N TYR A 136 -9.77 -5.80 -9.56
CA TYR A 136 -10.09 -6.06 -10.97
C TYR A 136 -11.53 -6.54 -11.08
N ARG A 137 -12.32 -5.84 -11.89
CA ARG A 137 -13.72 -6.20 -12.15
C ARG A 137 -13.77 -7.06 -13.40
N VAL A 138 -14.49 -8.17 -13.32
CA VAL A 138 -14.82 -8.97 -14.50
C VAL A 138 -15.91 -8.22 -15.28
N PRO A 139 -15.81 -8.08 -16.61
CA PRO A 139 -16.85 -7.49 -17.45
C PRO A 139 -18.21 -8.16 -17.31
#